data_AF-A0AAX3N262-F1
#
_entry.id   AF-A0AAX3N262-F1
#
_cell.length_a   1.000
_cell.length_b   1.000
_cell.length_c   1.000
_cell.angle_alpha   90.00
_cell.angle_beta   90.00
_cell.angle_gamma   90.00
#
_symmetry.space_group_name_H-M   'P 1'
#
loop_
_entity.id
_entity.type
_entity.pdbx_description
1 polymer ?
#
loop_
_entity_poly.entity_id
_entity_poly.type
_entity_poly.pdbx_seq_one_letter_code
_entity_poly.pdbx_strand_id
1 'polypeptide(L)'
;MNKSERLNDMIRYLNGREFFNLSDLMEQYDISKSTALRDISSLEQLGMPIYSEQGRHGRYGILKNRLLSPIIFTMDEVYALYFAMLTLEAYESTPFHLSVNQLNEKFENCLSNEQNKQIHRMKKILQFEMYKHHHASRFLDKILKSILHENSCLFSTQKTTRKKVTMFSFSKFPPSLVNGMLLE
;
A
#
# COMPACT_ATOMS: atom_id res chain seq x y z
N MET A 1 2.60 -29.85 13.73
CA MET A 1 2.78 -28.87 12.64
C MET A 1 4.27 -28.61 12.43
N ASN A 2 4.75 -28.60 11.19
CA ASN A 2 6.16 -28.30 10.91
C ASN A 2 6.44 -26.78 11.07
N LYS A 3 7.71 -26.37 11.13
CA LYS A 3 8.07 -24.96 11.41
C LYS A 3 7.54 -24.01 10.33
N SER A 4 7.65 -24.38 9.07
CA SER A 4 7.26 -23.51 7.94
C SER A 4 5.75 -23.27 7.89
N GLU A 5 4.94 -24.32 8.07
CA GLU A 5 3.48 -24.20 8.21
C GLU A 5 3.13 -23.29 9.39
N ARG A 6 3.79 -23.51 10.54
CA ARG A 6 3.55 -22.71 11.74
C ARG A 6 3.82 -21.23 11.53
N LEU A 7 4.94 -20.89 10.89
CA LEU A 7 5.30 -19.50 10.61
C LEU A 7 4.32 -18.85 9.64
N ASN A 8 3.91 -19.55 8.57
CA ASN A 8 2.91 -19.02 7.63
C ASN A 8 1.56 -18.76 8.32
N ASP A 9 1.11 -19.69 9.16
CA ASP A 9 -0.12 -19.49 9.93
C ASP A 9 0.03 -18.41 10.99
N MET A 10 1.20 -18.24 11.61
CA MET A 10 1.47 -17.12 12.53
C MET A 10 1.40 -15.77 11.82
N ILE A 11 1.95 -15.64 10.61
CA ILE A 11 1.83 -14.42 9.80
C ILE A 11 0.35 -14.06 9.60
N ARG A 12 -0.48 -15.06 9.25
CA ARG A 12 -1.93 -14.87 9.06
C ARG A 12 -2.65 -14.53 10.36
N TYR A 13 -2.33 -15.23 11.44
CA TYR A 13 -2.94 -15.04 12.76
C TYR A 13 -2.66 -13.65 13.34
N LEU A 14 -1.45 -13.15 13.11
CA LEU A 14 -0.99 -11.84 13.56
C LEU A 14 -1.40 -10.70 12.62
N ASN A 15 -1.75 -11.01 11.36
CA ASN A 15 -2.22 -10.01 10.42
C ASN A 15 -3.50 -9.32 10.92
N GLY A 16 -3.50 -7.99 11.00
CA GLY A 16 -4.61 -7.20 11.52
C GLY A 16 -4.67 -7.05 13.05
N ARG A 17 -3.74 -7.65 13.81
CA ARG A 17 -3.58 -7.39 15.25
C ARG A 17 -2.59 -6.25 15.48
N GLU A 18 -2.91 -5.35 16.41
CA GLU A 18 -1.95 -4.31 16.83
C GLU A 18 -1.00 -4.82 17.93
N PHE A 19 -1.50 -5.69 18.81
CA PHE A 19 -0.75 -6.22 19.95
C PHE A 19 -1.07 -7.70 20.17
N PHE A 20 -0.09 -8.45 20.69
CA PHE A 20 -0.25 -9.84 21.13
C PHE A 20 0.71 -10.16 22.28
N ASN A 21 0.37 -11.18 23.07
CA ASN A 21 1.27 -11.71 24.11
C ASN A 21 1.96 -12.98 23.62
N LEU A 22 3.13 -13.28 24.20
CA LEU A 22 3.83 -14.53 23.92
C LEU A 22 2.99 -15.76 24.30
N SER A 23 2.17 -15.64 25.36
CA SER A 23 1.24 -16.67 25.81
C SER A 23 0.23 -17.05 24.73
N ASP A 24 -0.24 -16.08 23.95
CA ASP A 24 -1.24 -16.30 22.91
C ASP A 24 -0.68 -17.25 21.84
N LEU A 25 0.60 -17.10 21.48
CA LEU A 25 1.28 -18.00 20.55
C LEU A 25 1.57 -19.38 21.16
N MET A 26 1.91 -19.42 22.45
CA MET A 26 2.16 -20.69 23.15
C MET A 26 0.90 -21.55 23.21
N GLU A 27 -0.24 -20.94 23.53
CA GLU A 27 -1.53 -21.62 23.62
C GLU A 27 -2.09 -21.97 22.23
N GLN A 28 -2.09 -21.02 21.29
CA GLN A 28 -2.64 -21.22 19.95
C GLN A 28 -1.94 -22.34 19.16
N TYR A 29 -0.63 -22.52 19.37
CA TYR A 29 0.19 -23.46 18.60
C TYR A 29 0.72 -24.64 19.41
N ASP A 30 0.36 -24.73 20.69
CA ASP A 30 0.85 -25.73 21.64
C ASP A 30 2.39 -25.84 21.64
N ILE A 31 3.06 -24.71 21.86
CA ILE A 31 4.52 -24.60 21.81
C ILE A 31 5.12 -24.02 23.10
N SER A 32 6.36 -24.43 23.37
CA SER A 32 7.12 -23.89 24.50
C SER A 32 7.44 -22.40 24.31
N LYS A 33 7.71 -21.70 25.43
CA LYS A 33 8.19 -20.32 25.44
C LYS A 33 9.45 -20.12 24.57
N SER A 34 10.41 -21.05 24.63
CA SER A 34 11.63 -21.00 23.82
C SER A 34 11.35 -21.11 22.32
N THR A 35 10.36 -21.92 21.95
CA THR A 35 9.93 -22.08 20.55
C THR A 35 9.23 -20.82 20.08
N ALA A 36 8.30 -20.27 20.86
CA ALA A 36 7.59 -19.05 20.53
C ALA A 36 8.55 -17.86 20.31
N LEU A 37 9.55 -17.69 21.17
CA LEU A 37 10.57 -16.65 21.01
C LEU A 37 11.41 -16.83 19.73
N ARG A 38 11.79 -18.06 19.40
CA ARG A 38 12.51 -18.37 18.15
C ARG A 38 11.66 -18.17 16.91
N ASP A 39 10.37 -18.45 16.99
CA ASP A 39 9.44 -18.23 15.89
C ASP A 39 9.20 -16.73 15.69
N ILE A 40 9.06 -15.92 16.75
CA ILE A 40 9.04 -14.44 16.66
C ILE A 40 10.29 -13.91 15.96
N SER A 41 11.47 -14.37 16.37
CA SER A 41 12.72 -13.96 15.72
C SER A 41 12.77 -14.39 14.24
N SER A 42 12.19 -15.54 13.89
CA SER A 42 12.07 -15.98 12.50
C SER A 42 11.10 -15.08 11.70
N LEU A 43 10.00 -14.64 12.32
CA LEU A 43 9.05 -13.70 11.71
C LEU A 43 9.67 -12.32 11.46
N GLU A 44 10.47 -11.82 12.42
CA GLU A 44 11.24 -10.58 12.25
C GLU A 44 12.22 -10.69 11.07
N GLN A 45 12.93 -11.82 10.95
CA GLN A 45 13.83 -12.09 9.81
C GLN A 45 13.09 -12.18 8.48
N LEU A 46 11.84 -12.63 8.47
CA LEU A 46 10.96 -12.63 7.30
C LEU A 46 10.38 -11.24 6.98
N GLY A 47 10.77 -10.20 7.73
CA GLY A 47 10.38 -8.82 7.49
C GLY A 47 9.08 -8.40 8.19
N MET A 48 8.57 -9.21 9.13
CA MET A 48 7.42 -8.82 9.94
C MET A 48 7.83 -7.73 10.94
N PRO A 49 7.12 -6.58 10.99
CA PRO A 49 7.58 -5.43 11.76
C PRO A 49 7.13 -5.52 13.22
N ILE A 50 7.59 -6.56 13.92
CA ILE A 50 7.30 -6.83 15.33
C ILE A 50 8.26 -6.01 16.20
N TYR A 51 7.76 -5.50 17.33
CA TYR A 51 8.57 -4.90 18.38
C TYR A 51 8.11 -5.39 19.75
N SER A 52 8.99 -5.34 20.75
CA SER A 52 8.64 -5.65 22.14
C SER A 52 8.43 -4.38 22.95
N GLU A 53 7.35 -4.35 23.73
CA GLU A 53 7.05 -3.29 24.69
C GLU A 53 7.43 -3.80 26.08
N GLN A 54 8.45 -3.21 26.71
CA GLN A 54 8.93 -3.63 28.02
C GLN A 54 8.12 -2.99 29.15
N GLY A 55 7.70 -3.79 30.14
CA GLY A 55 6.94 -3.31 31.30
C GLY A 55 6.30 -4.44 32.11
N ARG A 56 5.52 -4.09 33.14
CA ARG A 56 4.84 -5.05 34.05
C ARG A 56 3.85 -5.98 33.33
N HIS A 57 3.39 -5.58 32.14
CA HIS A 57 2.56 -6.35 31.21
C HIS A 57 3.21 -6.41 29.83
N GLY A 58 4.51 -6.76 29.78
CA GLY A 58 5.28 -6.79 28.55
C GLY A 58 4.58 -7.60 27.45
N ARG A 59 4.49 -7.00 26.26
CA ARG A 59 3.75 -7.53 25.11
C ARG A 59 4.49 -7.23 23.82
N TYR A 60 4.04 -7.86 22.74
CA TYR A 60 4.54 -7.57 21.41
C TYR A 60 3.56 -6.66 20.68
N GLY A 61 4.10 -5.67 19.97
CA GLY A 61 3.35 -4.83 19.05
C GLY A 61 3.76 -5.12 17.62
N ILE A 62 2.84 -4.89 16.69
CA ILE A 62 3.10 -4.93 15.26
C ILE A 62 3.01 -3.49 14.78
N LEU A 63 4.09 -2.96 14.22
CA LEU A 63 4.07 -1.61 13.66
C LEU A 63 2.93 -1.54 12.64
N LYS A 64 2.15 -0.47 12.70
CA LYS A 64 1.10 -0.13 11.73
C LYS A 64 1.69 0.27 10.38
N ASN A 65 2.62 -0.52 9.87
CA ASN A 65 2.94 -0.50 8.47
C ASN A 65 1.85 -1.34 7.84
N ARG A 66 1.03 -0.72 6.99
CA ARG A 66 0.01 -1.39 6.16
C ARG A 66 0.68 -2.32 5.16
N LEU A 67 1.44 -3.29 5.65
CA LEU A 67 2.10 -4.29 4.84
C LEU A 67 1.02 -5.30 4.47
N LEU A 68 0.85 -5.48 3.17
CA LEU A 68 0.07 -6.59 2.66
C LEU A 68 0.85 -7.88 2.98
N SER A 69 0.14 -8.91 3.42
CA SER A 69 0.73 -10.26 3.47
C SER A 69 1.26 -10.64 2.07
N PRO A 70 2.27 -11.51 1.96
CA PRO A 70 2.76 -11.96 0.66
C PRO A 70 1.60 -12.47 -0.21
N ILE A 71 1.41 -11.86 -1.39
CA ILE A 71 0.37 -12.22 -2.36
C ILE A 71 1.07 -12.86 -3.55
N ILE A 72 0.51 -13.96 -4.05
CA ILE A 72 0.99 -14.60 -5.28
C ILE A 72 0.27 -13.93 -6.44
N PHE A 73 1.05 -13.41 -7.40
CA PHE A 73 0.53 -12.83 -8.63
C PHE A 73 0.88 -13.72 -9.83
N THR A 74 -0.03 -13.78 -10.79
CA THR A 74 0.24 -14.24 -12.15
C THR A 74 1.04 -13.19 -12.92
N MET A 75 1.68 -13.59 -14.02
CA MET A 75 2.44 -12.65 -14.84
C MET A 75 1.57 -11.57 -15.48
N ASP A 76 0.33 -11.90 -15.85
CA ASP A 76 -0.59 -10.92 -16.44
C ASP A 76 -1.02 -9.86 -15.42
N GLU A 77 -1.24 -10.25 -14.15
CA GLU A 77 -1.49 -9.29 -13.06
C GLU A 77 -0.26 -8.41 -12.80
N VAL A 78 0.94 -8.97 -12.84
CA VAL A 78 2.19 -8.21 -12.72
C VAL A 78 2.31 -7.18 -13.84
N TYR A 79 2.02 -7.56 -15.09
CA TYR A 79 2.05 -6.63 -16.22
C TYR A 79 1.01 -5.53 -16.08
N ALA A 80 -0.21 -5.85 -15.65
CA ALA A 80 -1.26 -4.86 -15.42
C ALA A 80 -0.88 -3.85 -14.32
N LEU A 81 -0.33 -4.34 -13.21
CA LEU A 81 0.15 -3.47 -12.12
C LEU A 81 1.32 -2.59 -12.56
N TYR A 82 2.28 -3.15 -13.29
CA TYR A 82 3.42 -2.39 -13.79
C TYR A 82 2.97 -1.33 -14.82
N PHE A 83 2.04 -1.66 -15.71
CA PHE A 83 1.41 -0.71 -16.62
C PHE A 83 0.75 0.44 -15.85
N ALA A 84 -0.09 0.13 -14.85
CA ALA A 84 -0.73 1.15 -14.02
C ALA A 84 0.31 2.06 -13.31
N MET A 85 1.39 1.48 -12.81
CA MET A 85 2.49 2.25 -12.21
C MET A 85 3.14 3.19 -13.22
N LEU A 86 3.48 2.72 -14.42
CA LEU A 86 4.01 3.58 -15.48
C LEU A 86 3.03 4.71 -15.83
N THR A 87 1.72 4.42 -15.86
CA THR A 87 0.72 5.47 -16.10
C THR A 87 0.74 6.58 -15.05
N LEU A 88 1.02 6.24 -13.80
CA LEU A 88 1.14 7.21 -12.71
C LEU A 88 2.40 8.09 -12.84
N GLU A 89 3.48 7.59 -13.46
CA GLU A 89 4.71 8.38 -13.70
C GLU A 89 4.47 9.58 -14.64
N ALA A 90 3.45 9.54 -15.51
CA ALA A 90 3.15 10.65 -16.42
C ALA A 90 2.35 11.80 -15.78
N TYR A 91 1.83 11.61 -14.57
CA TYR A 91 1.13 12.66 -13.83
C TYR A 91 2.10 13.47 -12.99
N GLU A 92 2.00 14.80 -13.06
CA GLU A 92 2.83 15.70 -12.25
C GLU A 92 2.53 15.60 -10.74
N SER A 93 1.31 15.25 -10.38
CA SER A 93 0.91 15.00 -9.00
C SER A 93 0.07 13.74 -8.88
N THR A 94 0.29 12.96 -7.82
CA THR A 94 -0.52 11.79 -7.50
C THR A 94 -1.02 11.92 -6.06
N PRO A 95 -2.19 11.34 -5.69
CA PRO A 95 -2.66 11.31 -4.31
C PRO A 95 -1.81 10.38 -3.42
N PHE A 96 -0.86 9.65 -4.01
CA PHE A 96 -0.07 8.63 -3.35
C PHE A 96 1.29 9.20 -2.96
N HIS A 97 1.79 8.84 -1.78
CA HIS A 97 3.19 9.08 -1.42
C HIS A 97 4.03 7.93 -1.96
N LEU A 98 4.02 7.78 -3.29
CA LEU A 98 4.66 6.68 -3.98
C LEU A 98 6.11 7.04 -4.31
N SER A 99 7.06 6.25 -3.81
CA SER A 99 8.40 6.22 -4.39
C SER A 99 8.42 5.21 -5.53
N VAL A 100 8.28 5.72 -6.76
CA VAL A 100 8.30 4.91 -7.99
C VAL A 100 9.57 4.07 -8.08
N ASN A 101 10.72 4.61 -7.66
CA ASN A 101 11.98 3.88 -7.66
C ASN A 101 11.95 2.68 -6.69
N GLN A 102 11.44 2.88 -5.47
CA GLN A 102 11.32 1.79 -4.50
C GLN A 102 10.31 0.72 -4.94
N LEU A 103 9.25 1.13 -5.65
CA LEU A 103 8.28 0.17 -6.19
C LEU A 103 8.89 -0.63 -7.34
N ASN A 104 9.62 0.01 -8.26
CA ASN A 104 10.36 -0.67 -9.33
C ASN A 104 11.36 -1.69 -8.75
N GLU A 105 12.17 -1.29 -7.76
CA GLU A 105 13.12 -2.21 -7.11
C GLU A 105 12.41 -3.42 -6.49
N LYS A 106 11.26 -3.22 -5.85
CA LYS A 106 10.46 -4.33 -5.31
C LYS A 106 9.97 -5.28 -6.40
N PHE A 107 9.47 -4.77 -7.53
CA PHE A 107 9.06 -5.59 -8.65
C PHE A 107 10.24 -6.35 -9.26
N GLU A 108 11.35 -5.66 -9.52
CA GLU A 108 12.54 -6.27 -10.15
C GLU A 108 13.16 -7.37 -9.30
N ASN A 109 13.17 -7.20 -7.97
CA ASN A 109 13.68 -8.20 -7.03
C ASN A 109 12.78 -9.45 -6.90
N CYS A 110 11.49 -9.34 -7.21
CA CYS A 110 10.56 -10.46 -7.15
C CYS A 110 10.54 -11.29 -8.44
N LEU A 111 11.17 -10.80 -9.52
CA LEU A 111 11.07 -11.37 -10.85
C LEU A 111 12.39 -11.99 -11.29
N SER A 112 12.30 -13.02 -12.14
CA SER A 112 13.45 -13.59 -12.81
C SER A 112 14.03 -12.61 -13.84
N ASN A 113 15.29 -12.82 -14.22
CA ASN A 113 15.97 -12.02 -15.24
C ASN A 113 15.19 -11.96 -16.56
N GLU A 114 14.51 -13.04 -16.95
CA GLU A 114 13.73 -13.07 -18.19
C GLU A 114 12.45 -12.22 -18.08
N GLN A 115 11.74 -12.31 -16.94
CA GLN A 115 10.56 -11.48 -16.68
C GLN A 115 10.93 -9.99 -16.61
N ASN A 116 12.06 -9.65 -15.98
CA ASN A 116 12.57 -8.28 -15.94
C ASN A 116 12.84 -7.73 -17.35
N LYS A 117 13.43 -8.52 -18.25
CA LYS A 117 13.62 -8.10 -19.66
C LYS A 117 12.29 -7.79 -20.35
N GLN A 118 11.24 -8.60 -20.13
CA GLN A 118 9.92 -8.35 -20.72
C GLN A 118 9.30 -7.06 -20.19
N ILE A 119 9.39 -6.82 -18.88
CA ILE A 119 8.91 -5.58 -18.26
C ILE A 119 9.67 -4.35 -18.76
N HIS A 120 11.00 -4.41 -18.87
CA HIS A 120 11.78 -3.31 -19.42
C HIS A 120 11.45 -3.03 -20.89
N ARG A 121 11.18 -4.08 -21.68
CA ARG A 121 10.72 -3.91 -23.06
C ARG A 121 9.37 -3.20 -23.10
N MET A 122 8.44 -3.61 -22.24
CA MET A 122 7.14 -2.95 -22.11
C MET A 122 7.30 -1.47 -21.73
N LYS A 123 8.11 -1.16 -20.71
CA LYS A 123 8.41 0.22 -20.29
C LYS A 123 8.90 1.08 -21.45
N LYS A 124 9.84 0.57 -22.24
CA LYS A 124 10.42 1.31 -23.38
C LYS A 124 9.39 1.64 -24.45
N ILE A 125 8.48 0.71 -24.74
CA ILE A 125 7.39 0.92 -25.72
C ILE A 125 6.42 1.97 -25.18
N LEU A 126 5.99 1.82 -23.93
CA LEU A 126 4.97 2.67 -23.33
C LEU A 126 5.45 4.10 -23.09
N GLN A 127 6.71 4.32 -22.70
CA GLN A 127 7.27 5.66 -22.51
C GLN A 127 7.14 6.56 -23.74
N PHE A 128 7.07 5.98 -24.93
CA PHE A 128 6.90 6.73 -26.18
C PHE A 128 5.48 7.30 -26.35
N GLU A 129 4.47 6.71 -25.74
CA GLU A 129 3.05 7.06 -25.95
C GLU A 129 2.47 7.96 -24.86
N MET A 130 3.23 8.25 -23.80
CA MET A 130 2.71 8.98 -22.64
C MET A 130 2.74 10.50 -22.83
N TYR A 131 1.57 11.14 -22.76
CA TYR A 131 1.46 12.60 -22.65
C TYR A 131 1.59 13.02 -21.18
N LYS A 132 2.45 14.00 -20.90
CA LYS A 132 2.61 14.54 -19.54
C LYS A 132 1.36 15.33 -19.14
N HIS A 133 0.77 14.95 -18.02
CA HIS A 133 -0.36 15.68 -17.44
C HIS A 133 0.18 16.75 -16.48
N HIS A 134 0.23 18.01 -16.95
CA HIS A 134 0.81 19.15 -16.24
C HIS A 134 -0.06 19.79 -15.16
N HIS A 135 -1.12 19.09 -14.72
CA HIS A 135 -2.00 19.59 -13.66
C HIS A 135 -1.49 19.10 -12.30
N ALA A 136 -0.79 19.98 -11.60
CA ALA A 136 -0.34 19.74 -10.23
C ALA A 136 -1.43 20.13 -9.23
N SER A 137 -1.87 19.19 -8.40
CA SER A 137 -2.83 19.44 -7.33
C SER A 137 -2.27 19.08 -5.96
N ARG A 138 -2.32 20.04 -5.03
CA ARG A 138 -1.88 19.90 -3.64
C ARG A 138 -2.91 19.22 -2.74
N PHE A 139 -4.07 18.87 -3.27
CA PHE A 139 -5.20 18.35 -2.48
C PHE A 139 -5.50 16.88 -2.76
N LEU A 140 -4.84 16.25 -3.74
CA LEU A 140 -5.13 14.87 -4.14
C LEU A 140 -5.03 13.88 -2.97
N ASP A 141 -4.02 14.03 -2.11
CA ASP A 141 -3.84 13.16 -0.93
C ASP A 141 -5.02 13.31 0.07
N LYS A 142 -5.47 14.54 0.31
CA LYS A 142 -6.62 14.85 1.18
C LYS A 142 -7.92 14.33 0.60
N ILE A 143 -8.10 14.46 -0.72
CA ILE A 143 -9.27 13.94 -1.42
C ILE A 143 -9.31 12.42 -1.27
N LEU A 144 -8.20 11.73 -1.57
CA LEU A 144 -8.12 10.27 -1.44
C LEU A 144 -8.39 9.82 0.00
N LYS A 145 -7.76 10.46 0.99
CA LYS A 145 -8.04 10.18 2.41
C LYS A 145 -9.52 10.37 2.73
N SER A 146 -10.16 11.40 2.21
CA SER A 146 -11.56 11.67 2.51
C SER A 146 -12.50 10.66 1.85
N ILE A 147 -12.18 10.20 0.63
CA ILE A 147 -12.89 9.08 -0.02
C ILE A 147 -12.77 7.81 0.82
N LEU A 148 -11.55 7.44 1.24
CA LEU A 148 -11.30 6.20 1.98
C LEU A 148 -11.96 6.14 3.36
N HIS A 149 -12.26 7.29 3.97
CA HIS A 149 -12.92 7.39 5.28
C HIS A 149 -14.37 7.88 5.17
N GLU A 150 -14.93 7.97 3.95
CA GLU A 150 -16.29 8.46 3.67
C GLU A 150 -16.58 9.87 4.25
N ASN A 151 -15.56 10.70 4.43
CA ASN A 151 -15.68 12.04 4.98
C ASN A 151 -16.08 13.04 3.90
N SER A 152 -17.12 13.87 4.12
CA SER A 152 -17.47 14.94 3.19
C SER A 152 -16.37 16.00 3.06
N CYS A 153 -16.11 16.48 1.85
CA CYS A 153 -15.16 17.57 1.58
C CYS A 153 -15.87 18.82 1.06
N LEU A 154 -15.42 19.98 1.55
CA LEU A 154 -15.77 21.29 1.02
C LEU A 154 -14.72 21.72 -0.01
N PHE A 155 -15.16 21.99 -1.23
CA PHE A 155 -14.30 22.57 -2.26
C PHE A 155 -14.76 24.00 -2.55
N SER A 156 -13.82 24.94 -2.50
CA SER A 156 -14.03 26.29 -3.01
C SER A 156 -13.25 26.44 -4.31
N THR A 157 -13.96 26.64 -5.42
CA THR A 157 -13.32 27.03 -6.67
C THR A 157 -13.47 28.54 -6.85
N GLN A 158 -12.42 29.17 -7.35
CA GLN A 158 -12.41 30.62 -7.57
C GLN A 158 -12.07 30.89 -9.03
N LYS A 159 -13.11 31.06 -9.86
CA LYS A 159 -12.94 31.54 -11.23
C LYS A 159 -13.10 33.05 -11.27
N THR A 160 -11.98 33.73 -11.50
CA THR A 160 -11.76 35.12 -11.97
C THR A 160 -12.41 36.27 -11.18
N THR A 161 -13.67 36.18 -10.74
CA THR A 161 -14.36 37.22 -9.94
C THR A 161 -15.54 36.70 -9.09
N ARG A 162 -15.87 35.40 -9.11
CA ARG A 162 -16.91 34.80 -8.25
C ARG A 162 -16.35 33.61 -7.47
N LYS A 163 -16.44 33.67 -6.14
CA LYS A 163 -16.12 32.56 -5.24
C LYS A 163 -17.34 31.64 -5.15
N LYS A 164 -17.23 30.40 -5.64
CA LYS A 164 -18.29 29.40 -5.53
C LYS A 164 -17.82 28.31 -4.57
N VAL A 165 -18.50 28.20 -3.43
CA VAL A 165 -18.26 27.12 -2.46
C VAL A 165 -19.27 26.02 -2.74
N THR A 166 -18.81 24.81 -3.00
CA THR A 166 -19.67 23.65 -3.24
C THR A 166 -19.28 22.55 -2.25
N MET A 167 -20.26 22.05 -1.50
CA MET A 167 -20.08 20.95 -0.56
C MET A 167 -20.34 19.63 -1.28
N PHE A 168 -19.44 18.66 -1.12
CA PHE A 168 -19.59 17.34 -1.72
C PHE A 168 -19.55 16.27 -0.63
N SER A 169 -20.56 15.40 -0.63
CA SER A 169 -20.53 14.12 0.08
C SER A 169 -20.11 13.03 -0.90
N PHE A 170 -19.09 12.24 -0.57
CA PHE A 170 -18.60 11.19 -1.47
C PHE A 170 -19.59 10.02 -1.67
N SER A 171 -20.74 10.04 -1.00
CA SER A 171 -21.88 9.14 -1.27
C SER A 171 -22.55 9.37 -2.64
N LYS A 172 -22.30 10.50 -3.30
CA LYS A 172 -22.79 10.81 -4.66
C LYS A 172 -21.71 11.58 -5.43
N PHE A 173 -20.97 10.93 -6.32
CA PHE A 173 -20.09 11.60 -7.27
C PHE A 173 -20.92 12.13 -8.46
N PRO A 174 -21.11 13.45 -8.63
CA PRO A 174 -21.72 13.97 -9.84
C PRO A 174 -20.70 13.91 -11.01
N PRO A 175 -21.10 13.45 -12.21
CA PRO A 175 -20.24 13.36 -13.40
C PRO A 175 -19.54 14.68 -13.78
N SER A 176 -20.05 15.83 -13.31
CA SER A 176 -19.56 17.16 -13.66
C SER A 176 -18.19 17.53 -13.10
N LEU A 177 -17.63 16.76 -12.17
CA LEU A 177 -16.33 17.06 -11.53
C LEU A 177 -15.12 16.59 -12.37
N VAL A 178 -15.28 15.58 -13.23
CA VAL A 178 -14.19 15.04 -14.05
C VAL A 178 -13.63 16.09 -15.02
N ASN A 179 -14.48 16.98 -15.54
CA ASN A 179 -14.06 18.06 -16.43
C ASN A 179 -13.57 19.32 -15.69
N GLY A 180 -13.81 19.43 -14.38
CA GLY A 180 -13.47 20.62 -13.59
C GLY A 180 -12.13 20.57 -12.86
N MET A 181 -11.60 19.37 -12.59
CA MET A 181 -10.28 19.18 -11.96
C MET A 181 -9.11 19.17 -12.95
N LEU A 182 -9.39 19.14 -14.26
CA LEU A 182 -8.39 19.21 -15.34
C LEU A 182 -8.26 20.63 -15.93
N LEU A 183 -8.92 21.63 -15.34
CA LEU A 183 -8.88 23.02 -15.80
C LEU A 183 -8.52 23.95 -14.65
N GLU A 184 -7.31 23.79 -14.12
CA GLU A 184 -6.50 24.84 -13.48
C GLU A 184 -5.02 24.47 -13.55
#